data_AF-A0A554V5T5-F1
#
_entry.id   AF-A0A554V5T5-F1
#
_cell.length_a   1.000
_cell.length_b   1.000
_cell.length_c   1.000
_cell.angle_alpha   90.00
_cell.angle_beta   90.00
_cell.angle_gamma   90.00
#
_symmetry.space_group_name_H-M   'P 1'
#
loop_
_entity.id
_entity.type
_entity.pdbx_description
1 polymer ?
#
loop_
_entity_poly.entity_id
_entity_poly.type
_entity_poly.pdbx_seq_one_letter_code
_entity_poly.pdbx_strand_id
1 'polypeptide(L)' 'MLLLVKHLVDIDEAVLQRAKQELGLPTIKATVNAALRLVARRSERHDDLNSALDTLAEIEFEDRSAAWR' A
#
# COMPACT_ATOMS: atom_id res chain seq x y z
N MET A 1 -15.33 5.26 11.26
CA MET A 1 -15.08 4.59 12.56
C MET A 1 -14.26 3.34 12.28
N LEU A 2 -13.03 3.25 12.77
CA LEU A 2 -12.24 2.02 12.62
C LEU A 2 -12.76 0.98 13.61
N LEU A 3 -13.29 -0.15 13.10
CA LEU A 3 -13.64 -1.31 13.92
C LEU A 3 -12.35 -1.98 14.39
N LEU A 4 -12.02 -1.82 15.66
CA LEU A 4 -10.88 -2.47 16.29
C LEU A 4 -11.35 -3.78 16.92
N VAL A 5 -10.92 -4.90 16.33
CA VAL A 5 -11.20 -6.25 16.81
C VAL A 5 -9.91 -6.84 17.35
N LYS A 6 -10.00 -7.66 18.42
CA LYS A 6 -8.84 -8.34 18.99
C LYS A 6 -8.70 -9.72 18.34
N HIS A 7 -7.49 -10.03 17.89
CA HIS A 7 -7.10 -11.35 17.41
C HIS A 7 -5.96 -11.86 18.29
N LEU A 8 -6.00 -13.15 18.64
CA LEU A 8 -4.88 -13.83 19.27
C LEU A 8 -4.08 -14.51 18.15
N VAL A 9 -2.82 -14.09 17.98
CA VAL A 9 -1.91 -14.61 16.96
C VAL A 9 -0.53 -14.71 17.57
N ASP A 10 0.20 -15.77 17.22
CA ASP A 10 1.63 -15.84 17.53
C ASP A 10 2.39 -14.91 16.59
N ILE A 11 3.35 -14.17 17.14
CA ILE A 11 4.19 -13.22 16.40
C ILE A 11 5.64 -13.55 16.70
N ASP A 12 6.47 -13.58 15.66
CA ASP A 12 7.92 -13.65 15.82
C ASP A 12 8.43 -12.40 16.57
N GLU A 13 8.89 -12.60 17.80
CA GLU A 13 9.32 -11.52 18.68
C GLU A 13 10.53 -10.76 18.12
N ALA A 14 11.46 -11.45 17.45
CA ALA A 14 12.64 -10.78 16.87
C ALA A 14 12.23 -9.87 15.71
N VAL A 15 11.29 -10.32 14.87
CA VAL A 15 10.73 -9.50 13.78
C VAL A 15 9.93 -8.32 14.34
N LEU A 16 9.13 -8.54 15.39
CA LEU A 16 8.38 -7.48 16.04
C LEU A 16 9.29 -6.39 16.62
N GLN A 17 10.41 -6.76 17.26
CA GLN A 17 11.35 -5.77 17.79
C GLN A 17 12.03 -4.97 16.68
N ARG A 18 12.42 -5.61 15.57
CA ARG A 18 12.95 -4.88 14.39
C ARG A 18 11.91 -3.92 13.83
N ALA A 19 10.67 -4.36 13.66
CA ALA A 19 9.59 -3.50 13.19
C ALA A 19 9.31 -2.33 14.15
N LYS A 20 9.41 -2.52 15.47
CA LYS A 20 9.31 -1.44 16.46
C LYS A 20 10.44 -0.41 16.30
N GLN A 21 11.67 -0.88 16.08
CA GLN A 21 12.83 0.00 15.85
C GLN A 21 12.70 0.77 14.54
N GLU A 22 12.35 0.11 13.45
CA GLU A 22 12.20 0.73 12.13
C GLU A 22 11.06 1.74 12.09
N LEU A 23 9.92 1.43 12.71
CA LEU A 23 8.75 2.31 12.70
C LEU A 23 8.77 3.37 13.82
N GLY A 24 9.67 3.22 14.82
CA GLY A 24 9.77 4.13 15.96
C GLY A 24 8.52 4.16 16.85
N LEU A 25 7.74 3.07 16.87
CA LEU A 25 6.43 3.05 17.52
C LEU A 25 6.50 2.46 18.94
N PRO A 26 5.82 3.08 19.92
CA PRO A 26 6.00 2.76 21.33
C PRO A 26 5.30 1.47 21.77
N THR A 27 4.33 0.96 21.01
CA THR A 27 3.51 -0.19 21.40
C THR A 27 3.40 -1.24 20.30
N ILE A 28 3.32 -2.51 20.70
CA ILE A 28 3.10 -3.65 19.78
C ILE A 28 1.87 -3.41 18.91
N LYS A 29 0.76 -2.97 19.51
CA LYS A 29 -0.48 -2.64 18.79
C LYS A 29 -0.25 -1.58 17.71
N ALA A 30 0.48 -0.51 18.02
CA ALA A 30 0.76 0.54 17.06
C ALA A 30 1.61 0.01 15.90
N THR A 31 2.69 -0.73 16.22
CA THR A 31 3.59 -1.33 15.24
C THR A 31 2.88 -2.30 14.31
N VAL A 32 2.11 -3.24 14.85
CA VAL A 32 1.38 -4.23 14.05
C VAL A 32 0.34 -3.55 13.16
N ASN A 33 -0.45 -2.61 13.70
CA ASN A 33 -1.44 -1.90 12.87
C ASN A 33 -0.79 -1.04 11.78
N ALA A 34 0.36 -0.42 12.06
CA ALA A 34 1.10 0.34 11.06
C ALA A 34 1.66 -0.56 9.95
N ALA A 35 2.28 -1.68 10.32
CA ALA A 35 2.79 -2.67 9.36
C ALA A 35 1.67 -3.23 8.46
N LEU A 36 0.53 -3.60 9.03
CA LEU A 36 -0.62 -4.08 8.26
C LEU A 36 -1.15 -3.02 7.29
N ARG A 37 -1.23 -1.75 7.71
CA ARG A 37 -1.66 -0.64 6.85
C ARG A 37 -0.67 -0.38 5.72
N LEU A 38 0.64 -0.49 5.95
CA LEU A 38 1.65 -0.32 4.92
C LEU A 38 1.48 -1.35 3.80
N VAL A 39 1.21 -2.62 4.16
CA VAL A 39 0.97 -3.70 3.20
C VAL A 39 -0.37 -3.54 2.49
N ALA A 40 -1.45 -3.21 3.22
CA ALA A 40 -2.77 -2.98 2.63
C ALA A 40 -2.73 -1.87 1.56
N ARG A 41 -2.13 -0.71 1.89
CA ARG A 41 -1.97 0.42 0.95
C ARG A 41 -1.07 0.10 -0.23
N ARG A 42 -0.14 -0.85 -0.10
CA ARG A 42 0.70 -1.25 -1.24
C ARG A 42 -0.14 -1.91 -2.32
N SER A 43 -1.12 -2.71 -1.93
CA SER A 43 -2.02 -3.39 -2.87
C SER A 43 -2.94 -2.39 -3.56
N GLU A 44 -3.57 -1.50 -2.78
CA GLU A 44 -4.41 -0.40 -3.30
C GLU A 44 -3.66 0.44 -4.35
N ARG A 45 -2.42 0.84 -4.07
CA ARG A 45 -1.62 1.62 -5.03
C ARG A 45 -1.32 0.90 -6.34
N HIS A 46 -1.17 -0.43 -6.32
CA HIS A 46 -0.96 -1.17 -7.56
C HIS A 46 -2.25 -1.27 -8.38
N ASP A 47 -3.38 -1.48 -7.71
CA ASP A 47 -4.68 -1.53 -8.37
C ASP A 47 -5.03 -0.17 -8.98
N ASP A 48 -4.79 0.92 -8.25
CA ASP A 48 -4.96 2.30 -8.73
C ASP A 48 -4.06 2.60 -9.94
N LEU A 49 -2.79 2.16 -9.89
CA LEU A 49 -1.85 2.35 -11.00
C LEU A 49 -2.29 1.59 -12.24
N ASN A 50 -2.67 0.33 -12.10
CA ASN A 50 -3.13 -0.48 -13.23
C ASN A 50 -4.39 0.13 -13.85
N SER A 51 -5.35 0.56 -13.04
CA SER A 51 -6.57 1.21 -13.54
C SER A 51 -6.26 2.52 -14.27
N ALA A 52 -5.29 3.30 -13.79
CA ALA A 52 -4.85 4.52 -14.49
C ALA A 52 -4.17 4.19 -15.83
N LEU A 53 -3.37 3.12 -15.89
CA LEU A 53 -2.74 2.65 -17.13
C LEU A 53 -3.76 2.11 -18.13
N ASP A 54 -4.76 1.36 -17.67
CA ASP A 54 -5.86 0.88 -18.50
C ASP A 54 -6.65 2.06 -19.09
N THR A 55 -6.95 3.07 -18.28
CA THR A 55 -7.59 4.31 -18.74
C THR A 55 -6.76 5.00 -19.83
N LEU A 56 -5.44 5.08 -19.66
CA LEU A 56 -4.55 5.66 -20.67
C LEU A 56 -4.49 4.84 -21.96
N ALA A 57 -4.59 3.51 -21.86
CA ALA A 57 -4.57 2.61 -23.01
C ALA A 57 -5.86 2.73 -23.86
N GLU A 58 -6.98 3.10 -23.24
CA GLU A 58 -8.25 3.34 -23.94
C GLU A 58 -8.30 4.68 -24.70
N ILE A 59 -7.37 5.61 -24.42
CA ILE A 59 -7.33 6.89 -25.12
C ILE A 59 -6.74 6.68 -26.52
N GLU A 60 -7.57 6.83 -27.54
CA GLU A 60 -7.09 6.97 -28.92
C GLU A 60 -6.33 8.29 -29.07
N PHE A 61 -5.02 8.20 -29.25
CA PHE A 61 -4.19 9.35 -29.59
C PHE A 61 -4.24 9.59 -31.09
N GLU A 62 -4.50 10.84 -31.50
CA GLU A 62 -4.27 11.25 -32.89
C GLU A 62 -2.82 10.96 -33.28
N ASP A 63 -2.61 10.53 -34.53
CA ASP A 63 -1.29 10.23 -35.06
C ASP A 63 -0.40 11.49 -34.91
N ARG A 64 0.58 11.42 -34.00
CA ARG A 64 1.51 12.53 -33.73
C ARG A 64 2.29 12.95 -34.96
N SER A 65 2.35 12.11 -36.01
CA SER A 65 2.93 12.50 -37.30
C SER A 65 2.19 13.66 -37.97
N ALA A 66 0.91 13.87 -37.65
CA ALA A 66 0.12 15.01 -38.12
C ALA A 66 0.39 16.30 -37.34
N ALA A 67 0.88 16.21 -36.09
CA ALA A 67 1.05 17.37 -35.19
C ALA A 67 2.35 18.17 -35.43
N TRP A 68 3.30 17.64 -36.20
CA TRP A 68 4.61 18.27 -36.46
C TRP A 68 4.80 18.76 -37.91
N ARG A 69 3.72 18.93 -38.68
CA ARG A 69 3.74 19.62 -39.98
C ARG A 69 3.20 21.04 -39.84
#